data_AF-A0A2G2H284-F1
#
_entry.id   AF-A0A2G2H284-F1
#
_cell.length_a   1.000
_cell.length_b   1.000
_cell.length_c   1.000
_cell.angle_alpha   90.00
_cell.angle_beta   90.00
_cell.angle_gamma   90.00
#
_symmetry.space_group_name_H-M   'P 1'
#
loop_
_entity.id
_entity.type
_entity.pdbx_description
1 polymer ?
#
loop_
_entity_poly.entity_id
_entity_poly.type
_entity_poly.pdbx_seq_one_letter_code
_entity_poly.pdbx_strand_id
1 'polypeptide(L)'
;MAQQFAAVPTPAMLWLDETQRQQAVALSKEDPGFRQRYWSDGTTSAWVLNVIGRDHPITLGISVKDGRIASLRVLIYRESRGWEVRHAFFTRQFDQAQLENGKLDRSIDGITGATLSVDALQRAARLALWLDQQLTP
;
A
#
# COMPACT_ATOMS: atom_id res chain seq x y z
N MET A 1 -8.62 -6.98 5.62
CA MET A 1 -8.85 -6.92 4.17
C MET A 1 -10.09 -7.69 3.75
N ALA A 2 -10.38 -8.89 4.29
CA ALA A 2 -11.63 -9.62 3.99
C ALA A 2 -12.93 -8.79 4.14
N GLN A 3 -12.99 -7.89 5.12
CA GLN A 3 -14.13 -6.97 5.35
C GLN A 3 -14.41 -5.98 4.20
N GLN A 4 -13.51 -5.88 3.22
CA GLN A 4 -13.66 -4.99 2.06
C GLN A 4 -14.45 -5.64 0.93
N PHE A 5 -14.74 -6.95 1.05
CA PHE A 5 -15.43 -7.73 0.04
C PHE A 5 -16.71 -8.32 0.64
N ALA A 6 -17.79 -8.37 -0.14
CA ALA A 6 -19.03 -9.07 0.25
C ALA A 6 -18.80 -10.59 0.39
N ALA A 7 -17.96 -11.15 -0.49
CA ALA A 7 -17.40 -12.49 -0.41
C ALA A 7 -15.91 -12.41 -0.76
N VAL A 8 -15.04 -13.06 0.02
CA VAL A 8 -13.58 -12.98 -0.21
C VAL A 8 -13.24 -13.67 -1.54
N PRO A 9 -12.65 -12.95 -2.52
CA PRO A 9 -12.29 -13.55 -3.80
C PRO A 9 -11.22 -14.64 -3.66
N THR A 10 -11.06 -15.48 -4.68
CA THR A 10 -9.87 -16.33 -4.81
C THR A 10 -8.67 -15.45 -5.15
N PRO A 11 -7.48 -15.66 -4.55
CA PRO A 11 -6.30 -14.88 -4.88
C PRO A 11 -5.87 -15.09 -6.33
N ALA A 12 -5.38 -14.02 -6.96
CA ALA A 12 -4.77 -14.01 -8.29
C ALA A 12 -3.31 -13.51 -8.22
N MET A 13 -2.59 -13.64 -9.34
CA MET A 13 -1.21 -13.16 -9.49
C MET A 13 -1.15 -12.11 -10.60
N LEU A 14 -0.68 -10.91 -10.26
CA LEU A 14 -0.28 -9.88 -11.21
C LEU A 14 1.19 -10.12 -11.55
N TRP A 15 1.50 -10.27 -12.83
CA TRP A 15 2.88 -10.39 -13.32
C TRP A 15 3.35 -9.02 -13.81
N LEU A 16 4.51 -8.59 -13.34
CA LEU A 16 5.14 -7.35 -13.73
C LEU A 16 6.34 -7.63 -14.63
N ASP A 17 6.51 -6.84 -15.68
CA ASP A 17 7.75 -6.83 -16.46
C ASP A 17 8.84 -5.95 -15.83
N GLU A 18 10.01 -5.87 -16.48
CA GLU A 18 11.13 -5.07 -16.00
C GLU A 18 10.83 -3.57 -15.98
N THR A 19 10.09 -3.06 -16.97
CA THR A 19 9.73 -1.64 -17.06
C THR A 19 8.77 -1.26 -15.94
N GLN A 20 7.75 -2.07 -15.71
CA GLN A 20 6.80 -1.94 -14.62
C GLN A 20 7.49 -1.98 -13.25
N ARG A 21 8.46 -2.88 -13.04
CA ARG A 21 9.26 -2.90 -11.81
C ARG A 21 10.06 -1.61 -11.61
N GLN A 22 10.71 -1.11 -12.66
CA GLN A 22 11.47 0.14 -12.56
C GLN A 22 10.56 1.33 -12.25
N GLN A 23 9.35 1.38 -12.81
CA GLN A 23 8.34 2.39 -12.47
C GLN A 23 7.91 2.29 -11.00
N ALA A 24 7.65 1.08 -10.50
CA ALA A 24 7.30 0.84 -9.10
C ALA A 24 8.39 1.33 -8.14
N VAL A 25 9.67 1.04 -8.45
CA VAL A 25 10.83 1.51 -7.68
C VAL A 25 10.97 3.03 -7.73
N ALA A 26 10.83 3.65 -8.90
CA ALA A 26 10.91 5.10 -9.04
C ALA A 26 9.80 5.81 -8.23
N LEU A 27 8.61 5.22 -8.19
CA LEU A 27 7.45 5.76 -7.49
C LEU A 27 7.52 5.60 -5.97
N SER A 28 7.86 4.40 -5.52
CA SER A 28 7.69 3.96 -4.13
C SER A 28 9.00 3.72 -3.39
N LYS A 29 10.13 3.68 -4.10
CA LYS A 29 11.45 3.21 -3.60
C LYS A 29 11.47 1.75 -3.17
N GLU A 30 10.41 0.99 -3.46
CA GLU A 30 10.29 -0.42 -3.12
C GLU A 30 10.24 -1.22 -4.42
N ASP A 31 11.02 -2.30 -4.49
CA ASP A 31 10.93 -3.26 -5.58
C ASP A 31 9.91 -4.34 -5.19
N PRO A 32 8.72 -4.37 -5.83
CA PRO A 32 7.74 -5.39 -5.53
C PRO A 32 8.20 -6.79 -6.01
N GLY A 33 9.11 -6.86 -6.99
CA GLY A 33 9.45 -8.09 -7.71
C GLY A 33 8.44 -8.44 -8.81
N PHE A 34 8.71 -9.50 -9.57
CA PHE A 34 8.00 -9.86 -10.81
C PHE A 34 6.56 -10.34 -10.64
N ARG A 35 6.11 -10.67 -9.43
CA ARG A 35 4.75 -11.17 -9.22
C ARG A 35 4.16 -10.71 -7.90
N GLN A 36 2.97 -10.14 -7.96
CA GLN A 36 2.22 -9.70 -6.80
C GLN A 36 0.96 -10.52 -6.65
N ARG A 37 0.80 -11.15 -5.48
CA ARG A 37 -0.46 -11.81 -5.13
C ARG A 37 -1.46 -10.75 -4.66
N TYR A 38 -2.67 -10.82 -5.20
CA TYR A 38 -3.76 -9.91 -4.85
C TYR A 38 -5.10 -10.62 -4.80
N TRP A 39 -6.10 -9.93 -4.28
CA TRP A 39 -7.50 -10.32 -4.31
C TRP A 39 -8.29 -9.21 -4.98
N SER A 40 -9.23 -9.54 -5.87
CA SER A 40 -10.06 -8.52 -6.51
C SER A 40 -11.46 -9.05 -6.81
N ASP A 41 -12.46 -8.17 -6.72
CA ASP A 41 -13.83 -8.41 -7.21
C ASP A 41 -14.16 -7.61 -8.48
N GLY A 42 -13.14 -6.99 -9.10
CA GLY A 42 -13.26 -6.13 -10.27
C GLY A 42 -13.44 -4.64 -9.96
N THR A 43 -13.91 -4.29 -8.76
CA THR A 43 -14.04 -2.89 -8.31
C THR A 43 -13.10 -2.54 -7.17
N THR A 44 -12.80 -3.55 -6.35
CA THR A 44 -11.92 -3.45 -5.19
C THR A 44 -10.79 -4.44 -5.37
N SER A 45 -9.55 -4.00 -5.19
CA SER A 45 -8.37 -4.83 -5.08
C SER A 45 -7.82 -4.80 -3.65
N ALA A 46 -7.15 -5.87 -3.23
CA ALA A 46 -6.47 -5.95 -1.94
C ALA A 46 -5.09 -6.58 -2.07
N TRP A 47 -4.14 -5.98 -1.36
CA TRP A 47 -2.72 -6.24 -1.46
C TRP A 47 -2.12 -6.49 -0.07
N VAL A 48 -1.11 -7.35 -0.03
CA VAL A 48 -0.22 -7.47 1.14
C VAL A 48 1.17 -7.10 0.68
N LEU A 49 1.65 -5.95 1.13
CA LEU A 49 2.92 -5.37 0.69
C LEU A 49 3.92 -5.33 1.84
N ASN A 50 5.19 -5.48 1.52
CA ASN A 50 6.28 -5.23 2.45
C ASN A 50 7.03 -3.99 1.99
N VAL A 51 7.33 -3.11 2.94
CA VAL A 51 8.15 -1.91 2.72
C VAL A 51 9.18 -1.80 3.82
N ILE A 52 10.36 -1.31 3.52
CA ILE A 52 11.40 -1.14 4.55
C ILE A 52 11.08 0.09 5.40
N GLY A 53 11.05 -0.07 6.73
CA GLY A 53 10.92 1.04 7.66
C GLY A 53 12.24 1.82 7.78
N ARG A 54 12.70 2.03 9.02
CA ARG A 54 14.08 2.46 9.29
C ARG A 54 15.08 1.32 9.04
N ASP A 55 14.79 0.15 9.60
CA ASP A 55 15.72 -0.98 9.66
C ASP A 55 15.05 -2.31 9.28
N HIS A 56 13.72 -2.44 9.47
CA HIS A 56 13.01 -3.72 9.33
C HIS A 56 11.82 -3.59 8.38
N PRO A 57 11.41 -4.69 7.72
CA PRO A 57 10.23 -4.68 6.88
C PRO A 57 8.95 -4.51 7.71
N ILE A 58 8.09 -3.61 7.25
CA ILE A 58 6.72 -3.41 7.70
C ILE A 58 5.82 -4.13 6.70
N THR A 59 4.92 -4.99 7.19
CA THR A 59 3.94 -5.68 6.36
C THR A 59 2.60 -4.96 6.46
N LEU A 60 2.04 -4.55 5.33
CA LEU A 60 0.79 -3.79 5.24
C LEU A 60 -0.25 -4.55 4.44
N GLY A 61 -1.49 -4.46 4.88
CA GLY A 61 -2.66 -4.77 4.07
C GLY A 61 -3.24 -3.48 3.54
N ILE A 62 -3.44 -3.39 2.23
CA ILE A 62 -4.01 -2.20 1.59
C ILE A 62 -5.11 -2.66 0.63
N SER A 63 -6.29 -2.06 0.72
CA SER A 63 -7.35 -2.24 -0.27
C SER A 63 -7.56 -0.95 -1.04
N VAL A 64 -7.68 -1.07 -2.36
CA VAL A 64 -7.98 0.02 -3.28
C VAL A 64 -9.35 -0.27 -3.88
N LYS A 65 -10.23 0.73 -3.90
CA LYS A 65 -11.55 0.65 -4.52
C LYS A 65 -11.72 1.84 -5.44
N ASP A 66 -12.08 1.58 -6.69
CA ASP A 66 -12.28 2.62 -7.71
C ASP A 66 -11.08 3.60 -7.79
N GLY A 67 -9.85 3.05 -7.76
CA GLY A 67 -8.60 3.82 -7.81
C GLY A 67 -8.24 4.62 -6.55
N ARG A 68 -8.99 4.44 -5.44
CA ARG A 68 -8.76 5.12 -4.15
C ARG A 68 -8.50 4.14 -3.03
N ILE A 69 -7.69 4.50 -2.05
CA ILE A 69 -7.48 3.65 -0.87
C ILE A 69 -8.79 3.53 -0.09
N ALA A 70 -9.31 2.31 0.01
CA ALA A 70 -10.47 1.99 0.85
C ALA A 70 -10.07 1.68 2.29
N SER A 71 -8.88 1.10 2.50
CA SER A 71 -8.34 0.83 3.83
C SER A 71 -6.85 0.55 3.78
N LEU A 72 -6.10 1.09 4.74
CA LEU A 72 -4.70 0.75 5.00
C LEU A 72 -4.55 0.26 6.44
N ARG A 73 -3.89 -0.88 6.63
CA ARG A 73 -3.61 -1.45 7.96
C ARG A 73 -2.19 -2.02 8.03
N VAL A 74 -1.51 -1.74 9.13
CA VAL A 74 -0.24 -2.42 9.45
C VAL A 74 -0.57 -3.81 10.01
N LEU A 75 -0.07 -4.85 9.35
CA LEU A 75 -0.28 -6.25 9.74
C LEU A 75 0.86 -6.76 10.62
N ILE A 76 2.11 -6.40 10.26
CA ILE A 76 3.29 -6.78 11.03
C ILE A 76 4.22 -5.57 11.11
N TYR A 77 4.63 -5.23 12.33
CA TYR A 77 5.56 -4.16 12.63
C TYR A 77 6.66 -4.70 13.54
N ARG A 78 7.93 -4.44 13.18
CA ARG A 78 9.09 -5.09 13.81
C ARG A 78 10.08 -4.10 14.43
N GLU A 79 9.82 -2.80 14.30
CA GLU A 79 10.73 -1.76 14.81
C GLU A 79 10.37 -1.36 16.24
N SER A 80 11.36 -0.83 16.97
CA SER A 80 11.21 -0.44 18.38
C SER A 80 10.51 0.91 18.58
N ARG A 81 10.49 1.78 17.56
CA ARG A 81 9.92 3.13 17.61
C ARG A 81 9.14 3.40 16.33
N GLY A 82 8.08 4.20 16.43
CA GLY A 82 7.20 4.52 15.30
C GLY A 82 6.04 3.55 15.14
N TRP A 83 5.82 2.67 16.12
CA TRP A 83 4.71 1.70 16.13
C TRP A 83 3.34 2.38 16.14
N GLU A 84 3.29 3.66 16.50
CA GLU A 84 2.09 4.49 16.56
C GLU A 84 1.38 4.57 15.21
N VAL A 85 2.12 4.44 14.09
CA VAL A 85 1.56 4.46 12.73
C VAL A 85 0.58 3.31 12.44
N ARG A 86 0.54 2.27 13.30
CA ARG A 86 -0.40 1.15 13.15
C ARG A 86 -1.84 1.50 13.55
N HIS A 87 -2.01 2.58 14.32
CA HIS A 87 -3.30 2.90 14.90
C HIS A 87 -4.25 3.52 13.88
N ALA A 88 -5.54 3.25 14.08
CA ALA A 88 -6.60 3.76 13.20
C ALA A 88 -6.63 5.28 13.11
N PHE A 89 -6.26 6.02 14.17
CA PHE A 89 -6.20 7.48 14.12
C PHE A 89 -5.22 7.97 13.04
N PHE A 90 -4.13 7.23 12.81
CA PHE A 90 -3.15 7.55 11.79
C PHE A 90 -3.52 6.94 10.43
N THR A 91 -3.87 5.65 10.37
CA THR A 91 -4.07 4.97 9.08
C THR A 91 -5.32 5.45 8.33
N ARG A 92 -6.32 6.02 9.02
CA ARG A 92 -7.50 6.63 8.38
C ARG A 92 -7.17 7.86 7.53
N GLN A 93 -6.00 8.49 7.74
CA GLN A 93 -5.54 9.58 6.88
C GLN A 93 -5.36 9.13 5.41
N PHE A 94 -5.15 7.84 5.17
CA PHE A 94 -5.03 7.29 3.83
C PHE A 94 -6.37 7.02 3.16
N ASP A 95 -7.49 6.99 3.89
CA ASP A 95 -8.79 6.66 3.33
C ASP A 95 -9.18 7.68 2.25
N GLN A 96 -9.62 7.21 1.08
CA GLN A 96 -9.92 7.98 -0.13
C GLN A 96 -8.74 8.63 -0.85
N ALA A 97 -7.50 8.44 -0.37
CA ALA A 97 -6.32 8.91 -1.09
C ALA A 97 -6.21 8.23 -2.46
N GLN A 98 -5.83 9.01 -3.47
CA GLN A 98 -5.59 8.53 -4.84
C GLN A 98 -4.16 8.89 -5.27
N LEU A 99 -3.70 8.28 -6.37
CA LEU A 99 -2.40 8.58 -6.95
C LEU A 99 -2.54 9.68 -8.00
N GLU A 100 -1.84 10.80 -7.82
CA GLU A 100 -1.79 11.92 -8.74
C GLU A 100 -0.33 12.32 -8.98
N ASN A 101 0.12 12.28 -10.24
CA ASN A 101 1.50 12.61 -10.63
C ASN A 101 2.58 11.92 -9.77
N GLY A 102 2.34 10.64 -9.43
CA GLY A 102 3.23 9.82 -8.63
C GLY A 102 3.26 10.14 -7.12
N LYS A 103 2.32 10.96 -6.64
CA LYS A 103 2.15 11.30 -5.23
C LYS A 103 0.73 11.00 -4.77
N LEU A 104 0.51 10.99 -3.46
CA LEU A 104 -0.86 11.00 -2.94
C LEU A 104 -1.45 12.40 -3.19
N ASP A 105 -2.72 12.45 -3.57
CA ASP A 105 -3.50 13.69 -3.75
C ASP A 105 -3.77 14.45 -2.44
N ARG A 106 -3.37 13.88 -1.31
CA ARG A 106 -3.56 14.44 0.01
C ARG A 106 -2.32 14.34 0.87
N SER A 107 -2.23 15.26 1.83
CA SER A 107 -1.20 15.24 2.86
C SER A 107 -1.52 14.21 3.93
N ILE A 108 -0.47 13.60 4.48
CA ILE A 108 -0.53 12.70 5.63
C ILE A 108 0.26 13.37 6.75
N ASP A 109 -0.41 13.70 7.84
CA ASP A 109 0.22 14.28 9.01
C ASP A 109 1.19 13.28 9.63
N GLY A 110 2.37 13.77 9.99
CA GLY A 110 3.40 12.96 10.62
C GLY A 110 3.07 12.58 12.07
N ILE A 111 3.83 11.62 12.59
CA ILE A 111 3.90 11.33 14.03
C ILE A 111 5.32 11.69 14.49
N THR A 112 5.42 12.51 15.53
CA THR A 112 6.70 12.91 16.11
C THR A 112 7.52 11.67 16.48
N GLY A 113 8.77 11.61 16.00
CA GLY A 113 9.67 10.48 16.25
C GLY A 113 9.43 9.25 15.36
N ALA A 114 8.47 9.29 14.43
CA ALA A 114 8.12 8.19 13.55
C ALA A 114 8.21 8.53 12.04
N THR A 115 8.96 9.58 11.68
CA THR A 115 9.06 10.09 10.30
C THR A 115 9.33 9.01 9.25
N LEU A 116 10.25 8.08 9.54
CA LEU A 116 10.61 6.99 8.61
C LEU A 116 9.48 5.97 8.45
N SER A 117 8.75 5.66 9.52
CA SER A 117 7.59 4.78 9.45
C SER A 117 6.43 5.45 8.71
N VAL A 118 6.24 6.76 8.87
CA VAL A 118 5.26 7.55 8.11
C VAL A 118 5.58 7.53 6.62
N ASP A 119 6.84 7.78 6.24
CA ASP A 119 7.27 7.71 4.83
C ASP A 119 7.09 6.29 4.26
N ALA A 120 7.41 5.24 5.04
CA ALA A 120 7.21 3.86 4.62
C ALA A 120 5.73 3.54 4.31
N LEU A 121 4.80 4.01 5.15
CA LEU A 121 3.36 3.84 4.88
C LEU A 121 2.91 4.62 3.63
N GLN A 122 3.43 5.83 3.42
CA GLN A 122 3.16 6.61 2.19
C GLN A 122 3.72 5.95 0.92
N ARG A 123 4.88 5.30 1.01
CA ARG A 123 5.46 4.51 -0.08
C ARG A 123 4.62 3.28 -0.40
N ALA A 124 4.18 2.55 0.63
CA ALA A 124 3.27 1.41 0.47
C ALA A 124 1.93 1.82 -0.16
N ALA A 125 1.37 2.94 0.27
CA ALA A 125 0.13 3.51 -0.27
C ALA A 125 0.24 3.81 -1.77
N ARG A 126 1.32 4.51 -2.17
CA ARG A 126 1.59 4.81 -3.59
C ARG A 126 1.78 3.53 -4.41
N LEU A 127 2.52 2.55 -3.87
CA LEU A 127 2.75 1.27 -4.55
C LEU A 127 1.43 0.52 -4.77
N ALA A 128 0.57 0.42 -3.75
CA ALA A 128 -0.72 -0.24 -3.86
C ALA A 128 -1.63 0.40 -4.91
N LEU A 129 -1.71 1.74 -4.93
CA LEU A 129 -2.48 2.48 -5.93
C LEU A 129 -1.94 2.28 -7.35
N TRP A 130 -0.62 2.27 -7.51
CA TRP A 130 -0.02 2.00 -8.82
C TRP A 130 -0.22 0.56 -9.28
N LEU A 131 -0.13 -0.42 -8.36
CA LEU A 131 -0.42 -1.83 -8.66
C LEU A 131 -1.88 -2.03 -9.10
N ASP A 132 -2.83 -1.32 -8.46
CA ASP A 132 -4.23 -1.32 -8.87
C ASP A 132 -4.41 -0.81 -10.31
N GLN A 133 -3.68 0.25 -10.70
CA GLN A 133 -3.68 0.74 -12.09
C GLN A 133 -3.16 -0.31 -13.09
N GLN A 134 -2.28 -1.23 -12.69
CA GLN A 134 -1.79 -2.30 -13.57
C GLN A 134 -2.81 -3.45 -13.75
N LEU A 135 -3.89 -3.49 -12.97
CA LEU A 135 -4.96 -4.47 -13.14
C LEU A 135 -5.94 -4.07 -14.25
N THR A 136 -5.98 -2.79 -14.60
CA THR A 136 -6.85 -2.26 -15.66
C THR A 136 -6.06 -2.21 -16.97
N PRO A 137 -6.55 -2.82 -18.07
CA PRO A 137 -5.89 -2.77 -19.38
C PRO A 137 -5.77 -1.36 -19.97
#